data_AF-A8ZYI8-F1
#
_entry.id   AF-A8ZYI8-F1
#
_cell.length_a   1.000
_cell.length_b   1.000
_cell.length_c   1.000
_cell.angle_alpha   90.00
_cell.angle_beta   90.00
_cell.angle_gamma   90.00
#
_symmetry.space_group_name_H-M   'P 1'
#
loop_
_entity.id
_entity.type
_entity.pdbx_description
1 polymer ?
#
loop_
_entity_poly.entity_id
_entity_poly.type
_entity_poly.pdbx_seq_one_letter_code
_entity_poly.pdbx_strand_id
1 'polypeptide(L)'
;MHDIYGDEIPYYIQKGYRRVALGSPQITNEDALAMALSKFAGTDIKIHLMGNVRFKYLANFPIHSADTAGWARTGGFGLIRYWNPEKKGINKTDRIYLQERIKGGPVGNTVYSTYQYRSELDKFLWKTFNLTYYDLIGPTGQANKQLVNTYYYAQLEDIITDIHRQKGFKT
;
A
#
# COMPACT_ATOMS: atom_id res chain seq x y z
N MET A 1 17.89 4.61 6.28
CA MET A 1 18.68 3.37 6.30
C MET A 1 18.60 2.69 4.95
N HIS A 2 19.76 2.45 4.35
CA HIS A 2 19.90 1.88 3.00
C HIS A 2 20.64 0.55 3.00
N ASP A 3 21.49 0.29 4.00
CA ASP A 3 22.21 -0.98 4.13
C ASP A 3 21.68 -1.81 5.30
N ILE A 4 20.97 -2.90 4.99
CA ILE A 4 20.42 -3.85 5.98
C ILE A 4 21.43 -4.91 6.40
N TYR A 5 22.56 -5.04 5.70
CA TYR A 5 23.58 -6.06 5.97
C TYR A 5 24.81 -5.50 6.67
N GLY A 6 25.16 -4.24 6.45
CA GLY A 6 26.26 -3.56 7.13
C GLY A 6 25.90 -2.92 8.47
N ASP A 7 26.68 -1.89 8.82
CA ASP A 7 26.73 -1.31 10.17
C ASP A 7 25.70 -0.20 10.43
N GLU A 8 24.86 0.14 9.45
CA GLU A 8 23.85 1.19 9.64
C GLU A 8 22.87 0.84 10.78
N ILE A 9 22.40 -0.41 10.88
CA ILE A 9 21.48 -0.83 11.96
C ILE A 9 22.15 -0.72 13.33
N PRO A 10 23.31 -1.36 13.58
CA PRO A 10 24.05 -1.18 14.84
C PRO A 10 24.31 0.29 15.18
N TYR A 11 24.68 1.11 14.18
CA TYR A 11 24.91 2.54 14.37
C TYR A 11 23.66 3.26 14.91
N TYR A 12 22.49 3.05 14.30
CA TYR A 12 21.26 3.72 14.76
C TYR A 12 20.85 3.27 16.16
N ILE A 13 21.04 1.99 16.49
CA ILE A 13 20.77 1.45 17.82
C ILE A 13 21.72 2.09 18.85
N GLN A 14 23.02 2.08 18.58
CA GLN A 14 24.04 2.64 19.48
C GLN A 14 23.84 4.15 19.73
N LYS A 15 23.41 4.89 18.71
CA LYS A 15 23.12 6.33 18.82
C LYS A 15 21.79 6.64 19.51
N GLY A 16 20.98 5.64 19.84
CA GLY A 16 19.73 5.81 20.58
C GLY A 16 18.63 6.52 19.78
N TYR A 17 18.60 6.35 18.45
CA TYR A 17 17.53 6.92 17.63
C TYR A 17 16.18 6.32 18.01
N ARG A 18 15.14 7.15 18.11
CA ARG A 18 13.78 6.67 18.41
C ARG A 18 13.01 6.19 17.18
N ARG A 19 13.46 6.58 15.99
CA ARG A 19 12.84 6.22 14.71
C ARG A 19 13.88 6.07 13.62
N VAL A 20 13.72 5.04 12.79
CA VAL A 20 14.55 4.79 11.61
C VAL A 20 13.67 4.67 10.38
N ALA A 21 14.02 5.43 9.34
CA ALA A 21 13.43 5.27 8.02
C ALA A 21 14.14 4.15 7.25
N LEU A 22 13.38 3.15 6.80
CA LEU A 22 13.82 1.97 6.11
C LEU A 22 13.49 2.08 4.62
N GLY A 23 14.47 2.45 3.81
CA GLY A 23 14.33 2.65 2.36
C GLY A 23 15.35 1.86 1.54
N SER A 24 15.79 0.72 2.07
CA SER A 24 16.84 -0.08 1.45
C SER A 24 16.36 -0.79 0.17
N PRO A 25 17.10 -0.67 -0.95
CA PRO A 25 16.83 -1.48 -2.14
C PRO A 25 17.13 -2.98 -1.92
N GLN A 26 17.80 -3.34 -0.83
CA GLN A 26 18.11 -4.74 -0.48
C GLN A 26 16.87 -5.47 0.07
N ILE A 27 15.78 -4.77 0.42
CA ILE A 27 14.52 -5.38 0.84
C ILE A 27 13.72 -5.82 -0.40
N THR A 28 14.01 -7.02 -0.86
CA THR A 28 13.42 -7.60 -2.08
C THR A 28 12.23 -8.52 -1.78
N ASN A 29 12.19 -9.14 -0.60
CA ASN A 29 11.20 -10.13 -0.18
C ASN A 29 10.84 -9.97 1.32
N GLU A 30 10.03 -10.90 1.87
CA GLU A 30 9.62 -10.85 3.28
C GLU A 30 10.75 -11.26 4.23
N ASP A 31 11.62 -12.18 3.82
CA ASP A 31 12.74 -12.65 4.65
C ASP A 31 13.79 -11.56 4.87
N ALA A 32 14.11 -10.78 3.83
CA ALA A 32 15.01 -9.64 3.93
C ALA A 32 14.45 -8.57 4.88
N LEU A 33 13.13 -8.31 4.83
CA LEU A 33 12.47 -7.41 5.76
C LEU A 33 12.48 -7.97 7.19
N ALA A 34 12.16 -9.26 7.36
CA ALA A 34 12.18 -9.95 8.64
C ALA A 34 13.55 -9.89 9.30
N MET A 35 14.61 -10.16 8.54
CA MET A 35 15.99 -10.09 8.99
C MET A 35 16.39 -8.67 9.40
N ALA A 36 16.01 -7.65 8.61
CA ALA A 36 16.30 -6.27 8.98
C ALA A 36 15.59 -5.87 10.28
N LEU A 37 14.33 -6.27 10.46
CA LEU A 37 13.54 -5.95 11.64
C LEU A 37 13.95 -6.76 12.88
N SER A 38 14.42 -7.99 12.72
CA SER A 38 14.90 -8.80 13.85
C SER A 38 16.12 -8.17 14.53
N LYS A 39 16.95 -7.44 13.78
CA LYS A 39 18.07 -6.66 14.34
C LYS A 39 17.61 -5.50 15.25
N PHE A 40 16.37 -5.04 15.12
CA PHE A 40 15.77 -4.04 16.02
C PHE A 40 14.96 -4.68 17.16
N ALA A 41 14.86 -6.00 17.22
CA ALA A 41 14.09 -6.69 18.27
C ALA A 41 14.66 -6.35 19.66
N GLY A 42 13.76 -6.09 20.62
CA GLY A 42 14.13 -5.68 21.97
C GLY A 42 14.47 -4.20 22.13
N THR A 43 14.45 -3.41 21.04
CA THR A 43 14.60 -1.95 21.09
C THR A 43 13.23 -1.26 21.03
N ASP A 44 13.16 0.00 21.49
CA ASP A 44 11.97 0.86 21.34
C ASP A 44 12.00 1.68 20.03
N ILE A 45 12.85 1.30 19.07
CA ILE A 45 13.00 2.04 17.81
C ILE A 45 11.80 1.79 16.90
N LYS A 46 11.10 2.87 16.54
CA LYS A 46 10.00 2.82 15.57
C LYS A 46 10.52 2.78 14.13
N ILE A 47 9.94 1.92 13.29
CA ILE A 47 10.33 1.78 11.88
C ILE A 47 9.35 2.51 10.97
N HIS A 48 9.88 3.37 10.10
CA HIS A 48 9.14 3.99 9.00
C HIS A 48 9.54 3.35 7.67
N LEU A 49 8.63 2.66 6.98
CA LEU A 49 8.93 1.96 5.73
C LEU A 49 8.75 2.89 4.53
N MET A 50 9.85 3.21 3.85
CA MET A 50 9.85 4.15 2.75
C MET A 50 9.33 3.52 1.46
N GLY A 51 8.28 4.10 0.87
CA GLY A 51 7.80 3.79 -0.48
C GLY A 51 7.24 2.38 -0.73
N ASN A 52 7.26 1.47 0.25
CA ASN A 52 6.94 0.05 0.06
C ASN A 52 5.70 -0.40 0.84
N VAL A 53 4.53 0.10 0.45
CA VAL A 53 3.23 -0.15 1.07
C VAL A 53 2.55 -1.45 0.62
N ARG A 54 3.31 -2.53 0.48
CA ARG A 54 2.73 -3.85 0.15
C ARG A 54 1.95 -4.36 1.37
N PHE A 55 0.69 -4.76 1.16
CA PHE A 55 -0.18 -5.26 2.25
C PHE A 55 0.54 -6.31 3.11
N LYS A 56 1.20 -7.30 2.50
CA LYS A 56 1.90 -8.35 3.24
C LYS A 56 3.04 -7.84 4.13
N TYR A 57 3.72 -6.77 3.74
CA TYR A 57 4.75 -6.16 4.57
C TYR A 57 4.11 -5.41 5.74
N LEU A 58 3.13 -4.57 5.43
CA LEU A 58 2.45 -3.78 6.46
C LEU A 58 1.72 -4.69 7.45
N ALA A 59 1.02 -5.72 7.01
CA ALA A 59 0.20 -6.57 7.87
C ALA A 59 1.02 -7.55 8.74
N ASN A 60 2.22 -7.96 8.29
CA ASN A 60 2.97 -9.03 8.94
C ASN A 60 4.16 -8.55 9.79
N PHE A 61 4.53 -7.28 9.71
CA PHE A 61 5.69 -6.75 10.39
C PHE A 61 5.36 -5.50 11.23
N PRO A 62 6.11 -5.23 12.32
CA PRO A 62 5.90 -4.07 13.19
C PRO A 62 6.39 -2.75 12.56
N ILE A 63 5.82 -2.40 11.41
CA ILE A 63 6.05 -1.14 10.70
C ILE A 63 5.15 -0.07 11.31
N HIS A 64 5.75 0.98 11.89
CA HIS A 64 5.01 1.98 12.66
C HIS A 64 4.46 3.12 11.80
N SER A 65 4.99 3.28 10.58
CA SER A 65 4.48 4.21 9.58
C SER A 65 5.07 3.84 8.22
N ALA A 66 4.43 4.28 7.15
CA ALA A 66 4.94 4.10 5.79
C ALA A 66 4.45 5.24 4.91
N ASP A 67 5.13 5.49 3.80
CA ASP A 67 4.70 6.46 2.79
C ASP A 67 4.63 5.81 1.40
N THR A 68 3.90 6.47 0.50
CA THR A 68 3.89 6.09 -0.91
C THR A 68 3.50 7.27 -1.79
N ALA A 69 4.15 7.40 -2.94
CA ALA A 69 3.66 8.21 -4.05
C ALA A 69 2.61 7.46 -4.90
N GLY A 70 2.24 6.24 -4.50
CA GLY A 70 1.36 5.35 -5.24
C GLY A 70 -0.03 5.94 -5.49
N TRP A 71 -0.55 6.75 -4.58
CA TRP A 71 -1.86 7.39 -4.75
C TRP A 71 -1.91 8.32 -5.97
N ALA A 72 -0.85 9.08 -6.20
CA ALA A 72 -0.71 9.98 -7.34
C ALA A 72 -0.29 9.24 -8.62
N ARG A 73 0.77 8.43 -8.53
CA ARG A 73 1.39 7.76 -9.69
C ARG A 73 0.49 6.70 -10.31
N THR A 74 -0.22 5.92 -9.50
CA THR A 74 -1.11 4.85 -9.98
C THR A 74 -2.23 5.41 -10.84
N GLY A 75 -2.82 6.53 -10.44
CA GLY A 75 -3.83 7.23 -11.22
C GLY A 75 -3.32 7.65 -12.60
N GLY A 76 -2.07 8.12 -12.70
CA GLY A 76 -1.46 8.47 -13.98
C GLY A 76 -1.43 7.30 -14.98
N PHE A 77 -1.30 6.05 -14.52
CA PHE A 77 -1.29 4.85 -15.36
C PHE A 77 -2.68 4.28 -15.68
N GLY A 78 -3.74 5.01 -15.34
CA GLY A 78 -5.13 4.57 -15.55
C GLY A 78 -5.57 3.46 -14.60
N LEU A 79 -5.07 3.49 -13.36
CA LEU A 79 -5.33 2.49 -12.33
C LEU A 79 -5.97 3.13 -11.10
N ILE A 80 -6.90 2.39 -10.50
CA ILE A 80 -7.41 2.64 -9.15
C ILE A 80 -7.14 1.44 -8.23
N ARG A 81 -7.09 1.69 -6.93
CA ARG A 81 -7.06 0.69 -5.88
C ARG A 81 -8.40 0.65 -5.18
N TYR A 82 -8.87 -0.56 -4.91
CA TYR A 82 -10.14 -0.81 -4.27
C TYR A 82 -9.96 -1.87 -3.19
N TRP A 83 -10.40 -1.56 -1.96
CA TRP A 83 -10.51 -2.56 -0.92
C TRP A 83 -11.87 -3.24 -1.05
N ASN A 84 -11.91 -4.42 -1.67
CA ASN A 84 -13.14 -5.09 -2.06
C ASN A 84 -13.73 -5.91 -0.90
N PRO A 85 -14.85 -5.49 -0.26
CA PRO A 85 -15.40 -6.21 0.90
C PRO A 85 -15.78 -7.66 0.59
N GLU A 86 -16.18 -7.94 -0.65
CA GLU A 86 -16.61 -9.25 -1.13
C GLU A 86 -15.46 -10.21 -1.46
N LYS A 87 -14.23 -9.69 -1.56
CA LYS A 87 -13.06 -10.52 -1.83
C LYS A 87 -12.74 -11.38 -0.60
N LYS A 88 -12.54 -12.68 -0.83
CA LYS A 88 -12.12 -13.64 0.20
C LYS A 88 -10.67 -13.41 0.61
N GLY A 89 -10.34 -13.81 1.84
CA GLY A 89 -9.00 -13.71 2.39
C GLY A 89 -8.73 -12.40 3.13
N ILE A 90 -7.55 -12.31 3.74
CA ILE A 90 -7.18 -11.18 4.62
C ILE A 90 -6.80 -9.93 3.81
N ASN A 91 -6.19 -10.11 2.65
CA ASN A 91 -5.86 -9.01 1.73
C ASN A 91 -6.95 -8.87 0.69
N LYS A 92 -7.80 -7.87 0.87
CA LYS A 92 -8.91 -7.59 -0.05
C LYS A 92 -8.60 -6.51 -1.08
N THR A 93 -7.33 -6.14 -1.22
CA THR A 93 -6.90 -5.16 -2.22
C THR A 93 -7.07 -5.71 -3.63
N ASP A 94 -7.77 -4.96 -4.47
CA ASP A 94 -7.79 -5.11 -5.90
C ASP A 94 -7.19 -3.88 -6.59
N ARG A 95 -6.51 -4.13 -7.70
CA ARG A 95 -5.87 -3.11 -8.53
C ARG A 95 -6.52 -3.14 -9.91
N ILE A 96 -7.33 -2.12 -10.17
CA ILE A 96 -8.27 -2.11 -11.29
C ILE A 96 -7.73 -1.18 -12.38
N TYR A 97 -7.55 -1.73 -13.57
CA TYR A 97 -7.15 -1.01 -14.76
C TYR A 97 -8.38 -0.52 -15.53
N LEU A 98 -8.45 0.79 -15.77
CA LEU A 98 -9.59 1.45 -16.39
C LEU A 98 -9.49 1.54 -17.93
N GLN A 99 -8.56 0.80 -18.54
CA GLN A 99 -8.49 0.64 -20.01
C GLN A 99 -8.29 1.94 -20.80
N GLU A 100 -7.69 2.94 -20.18
CA GLU A 100 -7.51 4.29 -20.74
C GLU A 100 -6.36 4.36 -21.76
N ARG A 101 -5.42 3.40 -21.69
CA ARG A 101 -4.20 3.38 -22.53
C ARG A 101 -4.24 2.19 -23.49
N ILE A 102 -4.06 2.47 -24.78
CA ILE A 102 -4.26 1.54 -25.91
C ILE A 102 -3.10 0.53 -26.09
N LYS A 103 -1.91 0.75 -25.50
CA LYS A 103 -0.76 -0.15 -25.66
C LYS A 103 -0.39 -0.90 -24.39
N GLY A 104 -0.48 -2.23 -24.46
CA GLY A 104 0.15 -3.16 -23.52
C GLY A 104 -0.28 -2.97 -22.07
N GLY A 105 -1.60 -2.82 -21.84
CA GLY A 105 -2.19 -2.64 -20.51
C GLY A 105 -1.47 -3.52 -19.47
N PRO A 106 -1.14 -2.99 -18.29
CA PRO A 106 -0.10 -3.56 -17.46
C PRO A 106 -0.43 -5.01 -17.11
N VAL A 107 0.43 -5.94 -17.53
CA VAL A 107 0.28 -7.39 -17.37
C VAL A 107 -0.05 -7.72 -15.91
N GLY A 108 -1.07 -8.55 -15.70
CA GLY A 108 -1.49 -9.01 -14.38
C GLY A 108 -2.42 -8.08 -13.59
N ASN A 109 -2.94 -7.00 -14.19
CA ASN A 109 -3.98 -6.20 -13.53
C ASN A 109 -5.39 -6.66 -13.92
N THR A 110 -6.29 -6.53 -12.96
CA THR A 110 -7.72 -6.77 -13.17
C THR A 110 -8.28 -5.64 -14.02
N VAL A 111 -8.96 -5.99 -15.10
CA VAL A 111 -9.50 -5.03 -16.07
C VAL A 111 -10.93 -4.65 -15.66
N TYR A 112 -11.26 -3.35 -15.64
CA TYR A 112 -12.56 -2.87 -15.18
C TYR A 112 -13.73 -3.53 -15.93
N SER A 113 -13.67 -3.63 -17.27
CA SER A 113 -14.76 -4.18 -18.07
C SER A 113 -15.08 -5.66 -17.80
N THR A 114 -14.09 -6.44 -17.35
CA THR A 114 -14.22 -7.89 -17.09
C THR A 114 -14.10 -8.22 -15.60
N TYR A 115 -14.10 -7.22 -14.73
CA TYR A 115 -13.95 -7.43 -13.30
C TYR A 115 -15.18 -8.10 -12.71
N GLN A 116 -14.99 -9.26 -12.09
CA GLN A 116 -16.08 -10.06 -11.53
C GLN A 116 -16.92 -9.32 -10.46
N TYR A 117 -16.32 -8.35 -9.75
CA TYR A 117 -16.99 -7.51 -8.74
C TYR A 117 -17.27 -6.09 -9.24
N ARG A 118 -17.45 -5.92 -10.55
CA ARG A 118 -17.67 -4.59 -11.16
C ARG A 118 -18.91 -3.91 -10.60
N SER A 119 -20.01 -4.65 -10.38
CA SER A 119 -21.26 -4.09 -9.83
C SER A 119 -21.04 -3.46 -8.45
N GLU A 120 -20.24 -4.12 -7.61
CA GLU A 120 -19.89 -3.70 -6.26
C GLU A 120 -18.96 -2.48 -6.30
N LEU A 121 -17.98 -2.50 -7.21
CA LEU A 121 -17.10 -1.35 -7.46
C LEU A 121 -17.90 -0.12 -7.91
N ASP A 122 -18.85 -0.29 -8.83
CA ASP A 122 -19.68 0.81 -9.32
C ASP A 122 -20.56 1.41 -8.22
N LYS A 123 -21.17 0.55 -7.39
CA LYS A 123 -21.90 0.98 -6.20
C LYS A 123 -21.00 1.73 -5.21
N PHE A 124 -19.79 1.24 -4.98
CA PHE A 124 -18.82 1.90 -4.10
C PHE A 124 -18.43 3.28 -4.62
N LEU A 125 -18.07 3.40 -5.91
CA LEU A 125 -17.70 4.66 -6.55
C LEU A 125 -18.83 5.70 -6.45
N TRP A 126 -20.06 5.27 -6.74
CA TRP A 126 -21.23 6.13 -6.65
C TRP A 126 -21.52 6.56 -5.22
N LYS A 127 -21.63 5.61 -4.28
CA LYS A 127 -22.02 5.93 -2.89
C LYS A 127 -20.97 6.75 -2.14
N THR A 128 -19.68 6.55 -2.44
CA THR A 128 -18.58 7.18 -1.69
C THR A 128 -18.17 8.52 -2.27
N PHE A 129 -18.16 8.64 -3.61
CA PHE A 129 -17.62 9.81 -4.30
C PHE A 129 -18.61 10.47 -5.26
N ASN A 130 -19.78 9.86 -5.47
CA ASN A 130 -20.71 10.25 -6.54
C ASN A 130 -20.05 10.22 -7.93
N LEU A 131 -19.17 9.23 -8.15
CA LEU A 131 -18.42 9.04 -9.40
C LEU A 131 -18.90 7.80 -10.14
N THR A 132 -18.83 7.87 -11.46
CA THR A 132 -19.00 6.76 -12.39
C THR A 132 -17.66 6.39 -13.05
N TYR A 133 -17.65 5.30 -13.81
CA TYR A 133 -16.50 4.95 -14.66
C TYR A 133 -16.10 6.10 -15.61
N TYR A 134 -17.07 6.80 -16.21
CA TYR A 134 -16.79 7.88 -17.15
C TYR A 134 -16.11 9.08 -16.49
N ASP A 135 -16.41 9.35 -15.22
CA ASP A 135 -15.73 10.40 -14.46
C ASP A 135 -14.26 10.05 -14.17
N LEU A 136 -13.94 8.75 -14.10
CA LEU A 136 -12.58 8.27 -13.88
C LEU A 136 -11.72 8.29 -15.15
N ILE A 137 -12.30 8.15 -16.33
CA ILE A 137 -11.58 8.16 -17.62
C ILE A 137 -11.70 9.48 -18.39
N GLY A 138 -12.57 10.39 -17.94
CA GLY A 138 -12.85 11.68 -18.57
C GLY A 138 -11.80 12.77 -18.26
N PRO A 139 -12.09 14.04 -18.58
CA PRO A 139 -11.15 15.16 -18.46
C PRO A 139 -10.60 15.37 -17.04
N THR A 140 -11.41 15.13 -16.01
CA THR A 140 -11.02 15.21 -14.59
C THR A 140 -10.53 13.88 -14.02
N GLY A 141 -10.39 12.86 -14.87
CA GLY A 141 -10.14 11.48 -14.48
C GLY A 141 -8.87 11.30 -13.66
N GLN A 142 -7.82 12.08 -13.90
CA GLN A 142 -6.61 12.04 -13.09
C GLN A 142 -6.89 12.40 -11.63
N ALA A 143 -7.56 13.53 -11.37
CA ALA A 143 -7.89 13.97 -10.02
C ALA A 143 -8.84 12.99 -9.33
N ASN A 144 -9.85 12.49 -10.06
CA ASN A 144 -10.80 11.52 -9.54
C ASN A 144 -10.13 10.20 -9.16
N LYS A 145 -9.19 9.70 -9.97
CA LYS A 145 -8.37 8.52 -9.61
C LYS A 145 -7.49 8.77 -8.40
N GLN A 146 -6.90 9.96 -8.26
CA GLN A 146 -6.10 10.32 -7.09
C GLN A 146 -6.95 10.34 -5.83
N LEU A 147 -8.17 10.87 -5.89
CA LEU A 147 -9.13 10.85 -4.79
C LEU A 147 -9.44 9.41 -4.35
N VAL A 148 -9.84 8.55 -5.30
CA VAL A 148 -10.15 7.14 -5.03
C VAL A 148 -8.94 6.41 -4.42
N ASN A 149 -7.75 6.60 -4.98
CA ASN A 149 -6.53 5.95 -4.46
C ASN A 149 -6.14 6.48 -3.07
N THR A 150 -6.31 7.77 -2.81
CA THR A 150 -6.03 8.37 -1.50
C THR A 150 -6.96 7.78 -0.44
N TYR A 151 -8.25 7.69 -0.75
CA TYR A 151 -9.23 7.06 0.10
C TYR A 151 -8.86 5.60 0.42
N TYR A 152 -8.46 4.83 -0.59
CA TYR A 152 -7.97 3.46 -0.38
C TYR A 152 -6.80 3.39 0.62
N TYR A 153 -5.83 4.30 0.55
CA TYR A 153 -4.69 4.27 1.47
C TYR A 153 -5.07 4.69 2.89
N ALA A 154 -6.02 5.62 3.05
CA ALA A 154 -6.59 5.93 4.36
C ALA A 154 -7.30 4.71 4.97
N GLN A 155 -8.12 4.00 4.19
CA GLN A 155 -8.73 2.75 4.66
C GLN A 155 -7.68 1.71 5.03
N LEU A 156 -6.62 1.57 4.23
CA LEU A 156 -5.55 0.62 4.49
C LEU A 156 -4.83 0.93 5.81
N GLU A 157 -4.65 2.20 6.17
CA GLU A 157 -4.06 2.61 7.45
C GLU A 157 -4.87 2.06 8.63
N ASP A 158 -6.19 2.24 8.63
CA ASP A 158 -7.07 1.72 9.67
C ASP A 158 -7.02 0.19 9.74
N ILE A 159 -7.10 -0.48 8.58
CA ILE A 159 -7.06 -1.94 8.48
C ILE A 159 -5.75 -2.50 9.03
N ILE A 160 -4.61 -1.91 8.67
CA ILE A 160 -3.30 -2.37 9.14
C ILE A 160 -3.16 -2.11 10.65
N THR A 161 -3.66 -0.98 11.13
CA THR A 161 -3.66 -0.65 12.56
C THR A 161 -4.44 -1.68 13.37
N ASP A 162 -5.61 -2.09 12.90
CA ASP A 162 -6.41 -3.13 13.56
C ASP A 162 -5.74 -4.51 13.50
N ILE A 163 -5.11 -4.86 12.38
CA ILE A 163 -4.31 -6.10 12.28
C ILE A 163 -3.15 -6.07 13.28
N HIS A 164 -2.47 -4.94 13.43
CA HIS A 164 -1.36 -4.79 14.38
C HIS A 164 -1.82 -4.93 15.82
N ARG A 165 -2.95 -4.31 16.18
CA ARG A 165 -3.58 -4.47 17.50
C ARG A 165 -3.90 -5.93 17.79
N GLN A 166 -4.50 -6.64 16.85
CA GLN A 166 -4.84 -8.07 16.99
C GLN A 166 -3.59 -8.95 17.14
N LYS A 167 -2.49 -8.59 16.48
CA LYS A 167 -1.20 -9.31 16.58
C LYS A 167 -0.36 -8.92 17.80
N GLY A 168 -0.79 -7.93 18.58
CA GLY A 168 -0.04 -7.42 19.72
C GLY A 168 1.21 -6.61 19.34
N PHE A 169 1.27 -6.08 18.12
CA PHE A 169 2.35 -5.16 17.75
C PHE A 169 2.18 -3.82 18.49
N LYS A 170 3.28 -3.29 19.01
CA LYS A 170 3.32 -1.94 19.56
C LYS A 170 3.26 -0.95 18.39
N THR A 171 2.11 -0.31 18.18
CA THR A 171 1.89 0.70 17.13
C THR A 171 2.08 2.10 17.68
#